data_AF-A0A4Q5QVW5-F1
#
_entry.id   AF-A0A4Q5QVW5-F1
#
_cell.length_a   1.000
_cell.length_b   1.000
_cell.length_c   1.000
_cell.angle_alpha   90.00
_cell.angle_beta   90.00
_cell.angle_gamma   90.00
#
_symmetry.space_group_name_H-M   'P 1'
#
loop_
_entity.id
_entity.type
_entity.pdbx_description
1 polymer ?
#
loop_
_entity_poly.entity_id
_entity_poly.type
_entity_poly.pdbx_seq_one_letter_code
_entity_poly.pdbx_strand_id
1 'polypeptide(L)'
;MRCTTSREMAWRLPCIIRTTRFVGLRIPDNEICRHILEELGNPILSASLPGEMVEDYTDPEIMQQKFGNQVELVVDGGIGGMIPSTIVDCTTDEWTVLREGAGEFDQQL
;
A
#
# COMPACT_ATOMS: atom_id res chain seq x y z
N MET A 1 17.18 -8.20 -7.20
CA MET A 1 15.86 -8.89 -7.18
C MET A 1 15.74 -9.80 -8.40
N ARG A 2 15.61 -11.12 -8.23
CA ARG A 2 15.24 -12.00 -9.36
C ARG A 2 13.72 -12.04 -9.46
N CYS A 3 13.16 -11.31 -10.42
CA CYS A 3 11.76 -11.47 -10.80
C CYS A 3 11.64 -12.75 -11.62
N THR A 4 11.46 -13.88 -10.94
CA THR A 4 11.02 -15.12 -11.58
C THR A 4 9.50 -15.05 -11.71
N THR A 5 9.00 -14.83 -12.91
CA THR A 5 7.59 -15.04 -13.27
C THR A 5 7.25 -16.53 -13.15
N SER A 6 7.13 -17.03 -11.92
CA SER A 6 6.53 -18.32 -11.64
C SER A 6 5.02 -18.18 -11.83
N ARG A 7 4.42 -19.07 -12.63
CA ARG A 7 2.96 -19.18 -12.83
C ARG A 7 2.16 -19.27 -11.51
N GLU A 8 2.81 -19.59 -10.40
CA GLU A 8 2.24 -19.65 -9.05
C GLU A 8 1.80 -18.27 -8.52
N MET A 9 2.50 -17.19 -8.88
CA MET A 9 2.26 -15.86 -8.31
C MET A 9 0.94 -15.24 -8.80
N ALA A 10 0.55 -15.54 -10.04
CA ALA A 10 -0.66 -15.00 -10.65
C ALA A 10 -1.93 -15.41 -9.90
N TRP A 11 -1.97 -16.61 -9.30
CA TRP A 11 -3.12 -17.10 -8.54
C TRP A 11 -3.30 -16.43 -7.19
N ARG A 12 -2.23 -15.85 -6.63
CA ARG A 12 -2.26 -15.16 -5.33
C ARG A 12 -2.64 -13.69 -5.47
N LEU A 13 -2.65 -13.14 -6.68
CA LEU A 13 -3.07 -11.76 -6.92
C LEU A 13 -4.61 -11.65 -6.97
N PRO A 14 -5.20 -10.58 -6.39
CA PRO A 14 -6.60 -10.26 -6.55
C PRO A 14 -7.00 -10.20 -8.03
N CYS A 15 -8.13 -10.81 -8.39
CA CYS A 15 -8.56 -10.94 -9.79
C CYS A 15 -8.61 -9.61 -10.54
N ILE A 16 -8.98 -8.53 -9.85
CA ILE A 16 -9.14 -7.20 -10.43
C ILE A 16 -7.85 -6.58 -10.98
N ILE A 17 -6.68 -6.98 -10.45
CA ILE A 17 -5.38 -6.47 -10.91
C ILE A 17 -4.65 -7.44 -11.85
N ARG A 18 -5.24 -8.60 -12.17
CA ARG A 18 -4.59 -9.60 -13.05
C ARG A 18 -4.55 -9.18 -14.52
N THR A 19 -5.37 -8.23 -14.92
CA THR A 19 -5.48 -7.76 -16.32
C THR A 19 -4.63 -6.53 -16.61
N THR A 20 -4.04 -5.90 -15.59
CA THR A 20 -3.19 -4.71 -15.78
C THR A 20 -1.81 -5.13 -16.27
N ARG A 21 -1.21 -4.32 -17.15
CA ARG A 21 0.16 -4.58 -17.64
C ARG A 21 1.22 -4.29 -16.59
N PHE A 22 0.94 -3.33 -15.71
CA PHE A 22 1.83 -2.90 -14.64
C PHE A 22 1.09 -2.97 -13.31
N VAL A 23 1.82 -3.26 -12.24
CA VAL A 23 1.31 -3.35 -10.88
C VAL A 23 2.22 -2.55 -9.95
N GLY A 24 1.63 -1.67 -9.14
CA GLY A 24 2.34 -1.00 -8.07
C GLY A 24 2.45 -1.94 -6.87
N LEU A 25 3.65 -2.08 -6.32
CA LEU A 25 3.90 -2.86 -5.10
C LEU A 25 4.34 -1.91 -3.99
N ARG A 26 3.79 -2.13 -2.79
CA ARG A 26 4.19 -1.41 -1.57
C ARG A 26 4.44 -2.44 -0.46
N ILE A 27 5.55 -2.27 0.25
CA ILE A 27 5.85 -3.00 1.48
C ILE A 27 5.61 -2.02 2.63
N PRO A 28 4.54 -2.17 3.42
CA PRO A 28 4.25 -1.26 4.51
C PRO A 28 5.28 -1.41 5.64
N ASP A 29 5.81 -0.28 6.12
CA ASP A 29 6.57 -0.20 7.37
C ASP A 29 5.61 0.05 8.54
N ASN A 30 4.73 -0.92 8.79
CA ASN A 30 3.75 -0.90 9.88
C ASN A 30 3.54 -2.33 10.38
N GLU A 31 3.77 -2.56 11.67
CA GLU A 31 3.72 -3.91 12.26
C GLU A 31 2.34 -4.56 12.15
N ILE A 32 1.27 -3.79 12.37
CA ILE A 32 -0.12 -4.27 12.25
C ILE A 32 -0.36 -4.77 10.82
N CYS A 33 -0.01 -3.97 9.81
CA CYS A 33 -0.15 -4.38 8.41
C CYS A 33 0.66 -5.64 8.08
N ARG A 34 1.88 -5.76 8.61
CA ARG A 34 2.75 -6.92 8.38
C ARG A 34 2.20 -8.18 9.01
N HIS A 35 1.71 -8.11 10.25
CA HIS A 35 1.07 -9.25 10.91
C HIS A 35 -0.21 -9.69 10.20
N ILE A 36 -1.05 -8.75 9.73
CA ILE A 36 -2.24 -9.09 8.94
C ILE A 36 -1.84 -9.83 7.64
N LEU A 37 -0.79 -9.37 6.95
CA LEU A 37 -0.30 -10.02 5.73
C LEU A 37 0.29 -11.41 5.99
N GLU A 38 1.00 -11.59 7.11
CA GLU A 38 1.56 -12.88 7.54
C GLU A 38 0.45 -13.90 7.82
N GLU A 39 -0.57 -13.51 8.58
CA GLU A 39 -1.72 -14.38 8.90
C GLU A 39 -2.60 -14.67 7.68
N LEU A 40 -2.83 -13.67 6.81
CA LEU A 40 -3.64 -13.85 5.60
C LEU A 40 -2.95 -14.74 4.56
N GLY A 41 -1.62 -14.77 4.54
CA GLY A 41 -0.81 -15.55 3.60
C GLY A 41 -0.93 -15.11 2.13
N ASN A 42 -1.61 -13.99 1.85
CA ASN A 42 -1.88 -13.47 0.50
C ASN A 42 -1.73 -11.94 0.46
N PRO A 43 -1.40 -11.35 -0.70
CA PRO A 43 -1.31 -9.90 -0.86
C PRO A 43 -2.68 -9.23 -0.72
N ILE A 44 -2.67 -8.01 -0.20
CA ILE A 44 -3.85 -7.17 -0.02
C ILE A 44 -3.83 -6.05 -1.06
N LEU A 45 -4.97 -5.82 -1.71
CA LEU A 45 -5.21 -4.61 -2.48
C LEU A 45 -5.69 -3.52 -1.52
N SER A 46 -5.00 -2.38 -1.50
CA SER A 46 -5.33 -1.25 -0.64
C SER A 46 -5.54 0.00 -1.48
N ALA A 47 -6.42 0.88 -0.99
CA ALA A 47 -6.68 2.21 -1.53
C ALA A 47 -6.66 3.23 -0.39
N SER A 48 -6.38 4.49 -0.72
CA SER A 48 -6.50 5.58 0.24
C SER A 48 -7.96 5.81 0.62
N LEU A 49 -8.20 6.11 1.89
CA LEU A 49 -9.52 6.50 2.37
C LEU A 49 -9.90 7.87 1.79
N PRO A 50 -11.15 8.08 1.34
CA PRO A 50 -11.60 9.39 0.90
C PRO A 50 -11.68 10.35 2.09
N GLY A 51 -11.27 11.61 1.91
CA GLY A 51 -11.33 12.62 2.97
C GLY A 51 -11.00 14.00 2.43
N GLU A 52 -11.53 15.04 3.08
CA GLU A 52 -11.22 16.44 2.75
C GLU A 52 -10.15 17.00 3.69
N MET A 53 -10.23 16.61 4.97
CA MET A 53 -9.27 17.01 5.99
C MET A 53 -8.26 15.89 6.24
N VAL A 54 -7.10 16.23 6.80
CA VAL A 54 -6.01 15.27 7.02
C VAL A 54 -6.43 14.20 8.03
N GLU A 55 -7.12 14.64 9.08
CA GLU A 55 -7.62 13.83 10.18
C GLU A 55 -8.57 12.73 9.71
N ASP A 56 -9.26 12.95 8.57
CA ASP A 56 -10.20 11.98 8.00
C ASP A 56 -9.55 10.65 7.66
N TYR A 57 -8.26 10.67 7.33
CA TYR A 57 -7.47 9.50 6.94
C TYR A 57 -6.20 9.30 7.77
N THR A 58 -6.01 10.07 8.84
CA THR A 58 -4.91 9.86 9.81
C THR A 58 -5.39 9.56 11.23
N ASP A 59 -6.58 9.99 11.64
CA ASP A 59 -7.07 9.79 13.00
C ASP A 59 -8.08 8.63 13.07
N PRO A 60 -7.79 7.55 13.82
CA PRO A 60 -8.66 6.38 13.90
C PRO A 60 -10.02 6.67 14.55
N GLU A 61 -10.11 7.62 15.48
CA GLU A 61 -11.39 8.01 16.10
C GLU A 61 -12.29 8.71 15.06
N ILE A 62 -11.71 9.62 14.27
CA ILE A 62 -12.42 10.30 13.18
C ILE A 62 -12.82 9.31 12.09
N MET A 63 -11.94 8.38 11.73
CA MET A 63 -12.25 7.30 10.79
C MET A 63 -13.45 6.47 11.26
N GLN A 64 -13.47 6.05 12.52
CA GLN A 64 -14.57 5.27 13.09
C GLN A 64 -15.88 6.07 13.07
N GLN A 65 -15.84 7.36 13.41
CA GLN A 65 -17.02 8.22 13.39
C GLN A 65 -17.60 8.39 11.98
N LYS A 66 -16.74 8.57 10.96
CA LYS A 66 -17.17 8.84 9.57
C LYS A 66 -17.48 7.57 8.77
N PHE A 67 -16.67 6.53 8.93
CA PHE A 67 -16.68 5.36 8.05
C PHE A 67 -17.02 4.06 8.77
N GLY A 68 -17.16 4.04 10.10
CA GLY A 68 -17.41 2.81 10.86
C GLY A 68 -18.68 2.03 10.48
N ASN A 69 -19.65 2.68 9.82
CA ASN A 69 -20.85 2.02 9.28
C ASN A 69 -20.69 1.53 7.82
N GLN A 70 -19.59 1.89 7.16
CA GLN A 70 -19.29 1.56 5.76
C GLN A 70 -18.21 0.48 5.63
N VAL A 71 -17.49 0.17 6.71
CA VAL A 71 -16.43 -0.84 6.78
C VAL A 71 -16.73 -1.84 7.88
N GLU A 72 -16.23 -3.07 7.76
CA GLU A 72 -16.41 -4.10 8.77
C GLU A 72 -15.59 -3.85 10.04
N LEU A 73 -14.45 -3.16 9.93
CA LEU A 73 -13.54 -2.91 11.04
C LEU A 73 -12.68 -1.66 10.78
N VAL A 74 -12.44 -0.90 11.85
CA VAL A 74 -11.37 0.10 11.94
C VAL A 74 -10.35 -0.39 12.97
N VAL A 75 -9.07 -0.35 12.61
CA VAL A 75 -7.98 -0.75 13.51
C VAL A 75 -7.25 0.50 13.98
N ASP A 76 -7.27 0.73 15.29
CA ASP A 76 -6.53 1.82 15.92
C ASP A 76 -5.07 1.41 16.15
N GLY A 77 -4.15 2.07 15.42
CA GLY A 77 -2.71 1.98 15.60
C GLY A 77 -2.08 3.32 15.96
N GLY A 78 -2.87 4.29 16.43
CA GLY A 78 -2.49 5.69 16.59
C GLY A 78 -2.61 6.53 15.33
N ILE A 79 -2.21 7.81 15.44
CA ILE A 79 -2.31 8.79 14.35
C ILE A 79 -1.35 8.42 13.21
N GLY A 80 -1.91 8.32 12.01
CA GLY A 80 -1.18 8.02 10.78
C GLY A 80 -0.26 9.14 10.30
N GLY A 81 0.75 8.78 9.50
CA GLY A 81 1.67 9.73 8.87
C GLY A 81 1.01 10.52 7.73
N MET A 82 1.39 11.80 7.59
CA MET A 82 0.90 12.68 6.52
C MET A 82 1.73 12.59 5.24
N ILE A 83 2.97 12.10 5.33
CA ILE A 83 3.88 12.04 4.19
C ILE A 83 3.57 10.78 3.39
N PRO A 84 3.18 10.90 2.10
CA PRO A 84 2.87 9.74 1.29
C PRO A 84 4.15 8.95 0.95
N SER A 85 3.99 7.71 0.46
CA SER A 85 5.13 6.90 0.03
C SER A 85 5.77 7.41 -1.26
N THR A 86 7.09 7.23 -1.36
CA THR A 86 7.82 7.42 -2.62
C THR A 86 7.36 6.39 -3.66
N ILE A 87 7.19 6.83 -4.91
CA ILE A 87 6.81 5.98 -6.04
C ILE A 87 7.95 6.03 -7.06
N VAL A 88 8.48 4.85 -7.38
CA VAL A 88 9.51 4.67 -8.39
C VAL A 88 8.94 3.79 -9.51
N ASP A 89 9.06 4.26 -10.74
CA ASP A 89 8.80 3.49 -11.94
C ASP A 89 9.99 2.59 -12.23
N CYS A 90 9.77 1.27 -12.13
CA CYS A 90 10.75 0.24 -12.44
C CYS A 90 10.37 -0.56 -13.69
N THR A 91 9.53 -0.01 -14.57
CA THR A 91 9.04 -0.70 -15.78
C THR A 91 10.02 -0.62 -16.95
N THR A 92 10.98 0.29 -16.88
CA THR A 92 12.08 0.50 -17.83
C THR A 92 13.43 0.11 -17.23
N ASP A 93 14.46 0.03 -18.07
CA ASP A 93 15.83 -0.28 -17.61
C ASP A 93 16.40 0.80 -16.68
N GLU A 94 15.99 2.05 -16.87
CA GLU A 94 16.32 3.16 -15.98
C GLU A 94 15.15 3.45 -15.05
N TRP A 95 15.40 3.44 -13.74
CA TRP A 95 14.37 3.70 -12.73
C TRP A 95 14.12 5.19 -12.56
N THR A 96 12.85 5.59 -12.59
CA THR A 96 12.45 7.00 -12.52
C THR A 96 11.59 7.25 -11.29
N VAL A 97 11.89 8.27 -10.50
CA VAL A 97 11.03 8.69 -9.39
C VAL A 97 9.82 9.43 -9.96
N LEU A 98 8.63 8.85 -9.78
CA LEU A 98 7.36 9.48 -10.17
C LEU A 98 6.82 10.42 -9.09
N ARG A 99 7.12 10.10 -7.82
CA ARG A 99 6.72 10.91 -6.67
C ARG A 99 7.70 10.71 -5.52
N GLU A 100 8.25 11.78 -4.99
CA GLU A 100 9.02 11.75 -3.73
C GLU A 100 8.08 11.76 -2.51
N GLY A 101 8.47 11.04 -1.48
CA GLY A 101 7.69 10.84 -0.27
C GLY A 101 8.57 10.38 0.88
N ALA A 102 8.01 9.60 1.81
CA ALA A 102 8.72 9.17 3.02
C ALA A 102 9.88 8.19 2.77
N GLY A 103 9.98 7.60 1.58
CA GLY A 103 11.06 6.67 1.24
C GLY A 103 12.21 7.39 0.56
N GLU A 104 13.42 7.30 1.12
CA GLU A 104 14.62 7.80 0.43
C GLU A 104 14.94 6.89 -0.76
N PHE A 105 15.18 7.50 -1.93
CA PHE A 105 15.62 6.80 -3.12
C PHE A 105 16.92 7.44 -3.61
N ASP A 106 18.04 6.80 -3.31
CA ASP A 106 19.34 7.19 -3.81
C ASP A 106 19.72 6.31 -5.02
N GLN A 107 19.96 6.95 -6.16
CA GLN A 107 20.35 6.27 -7.40
C GLN A 107 21.83 5.83 -7.41
N GLN A 108 22.59 6.05 -6.32
CA GLN A 108 24.06 5.89 -6.29
C GLN A 108 24.58 4.59 -5.66
N LEU A 109 23.73 3.58 -5.38
CA LEU A 109 24.11 2.27 -4.82
C LEU A 109 24.11 1.13 -5.85
#